data_AF-A0A4Z0QP73-F1
#
_entry.id   AF-A0A4Z0QP73-F1
#
_cell.length_a   1.000
_cell.length_b   1.000
_cell.length_c   1.000
_cell.angle_alpha   90.00
_cell.angle_beta   90.00
_cell.angle_gamma   90.00
#
_symmetry.space_group_name_H-M   'P 1'
#
loop_
_entity.id
_entity.type
_entity.pdbx_description
1 polymer ?
#
loop_
_entity_poly.entity_id
_entity_poly.type
_entity_poly.pdbx_seq_one_letter_code
_entity_poly.pdbx_strand_id
1 'polypeptide(L)'
;MRRNEYLKREIIYSAIFILVGIIALTGFVIGFEKPVMIGIAIGFIPTGVGMLLIYQKAKKHAGFGRNIQLEKEERNTYINSKAGHTAFWVSYRYIFIAVVLSNAISVSVQKFAIFTLVFMSVVYFLFVAIYHRKY
;
A
#
# COMPACT_ATOMS: atom_id res chain seq x y z
N MET A 1 -24.54 -3.76 -13.52
CA MET A 1 -23.52 -3.31 -14.50
C MET A 1 -22.25 -2.74 -13.83
N ARG A 2 -22.34 -1.73 -12.93
CA ARG A 2 -21.17 -1.10 -12.26
C ARG A 2 -20.19 -2.05 -11.54
N ARG A 3 -20.67 -3.16 -10.95
CA ARG A 3 -19.83 -4.16 -10.25
C ARG A 3 -18.79 -4.83 -11.17
N ASN A 4 -19.16 -5.12 -12.41
CA ASN A 4 -18.28 -5.82 -13.34
C ASN A 4 -17.19 -4.90 -13.89
N GLU A 5 -17.51 -3.63 -14.13
CA GLU A 5 -16.53 -2.62 -14.58
C GLU A 5 -15.49 -2.34 -13.51
N TYR A 6 -15.94 -2.24 -12.25
CA TYR A 6 -15.04 -2.07 -11.11
C TYR A 6 -14.05 -3.23 -10.96
N LEU A 7 -14.55 -4.47 -10.90
CA LEU A 7 -13.67 -5.65 -10.78
C LEU A 7 -12.72 -5.77 -11.97
N LYS A 8 -13.16 -5.43 -13.19
CA LYS A 8 -12.28 -5.40 -14.37
C LYS A 8 -11.16 -4.37 -14.20
N ARG A 9 -11.47 -3.15 -13.72
CA ARG A 9 -10.47 -2.09 -13.49
C ARG A 9 -9.43 -2.52 -12.45
N GLU A 10 -9.86 -3.12 -11.35
CA GLU A 10 -8.95 -3.61 -10.30
C GLU A 10 -8.07 -4.77 -10.77
N ILE A 11 -8.59 -5.66 -11.63
CA ILE A 11 -7.78 -6.71 -12.27
C ILE A 11 -6.73 -6.09 -13.20
N ILE A 12 -7.06 -5.03 -13.94
CA ILE A 12 -6.08 -4.30 -14.76
C ILE A 12 -5.00 -3.68 -13.89
N TYR A 13 -5.35 -3.04 -12.76
CA TYR A 13 -4.36 -2.53 -11.83
C TYR A 13 -3.47 -3.65 -11.28
N SER A 14 -4.05 -4.78 -10.90
CA SER A 14 -3.29 -5.95 -10.45
C SER A 14 -2.25 -6.39 -11.49
N ALA A 15 -2.62 -6.41 -12.78
CA ALA A 15 -1.71 -6.72 -13.87
C ALA A 15 -0.60 -5.65 -14.06
N ILE A 16 -0.94 -4.36 -13.91
CA ILE A 16 0.05 -3.27 -13.95
C ILE A 16 1.07 -3.43 -12.82
N PHE A 17 0.64 -3.75 -11.59
CA PHE A 17 1.55 -4.00 -10.48
C PHE A 17 2.50 -5.16 -10.77
N ILE A 18 1.98 -6.28 -11.28
CA ILE A 18 2.82 -7.42 -11.70
C ILE A 18 3.83 -6.98 -12.78
N LEU A 19 3.38 -6.23 -13.78
CA LEU A 19 4.23 -5.76 -14.88
C LEU A 19 5.38 -4.87 -14.38
N VAL A 20 5.10 -3.90 -13.49
CA VAL A 20 6.11 -3.04 -12.87
C VAL A 20 7.14 -3.89 -12.12
N GLY A 21 6.68 -4.91 -11.38
CA GLY A 21 7.57 -5.84 -10.70
C GLY A 21 8.46 -6.66 -11.64
N ILE A 22 7.92 -7.12 -12.77
CA ILE A 22 8.70 -7.83 -13.80
C ILE A 22 9.74 -6.90 -14.44
N ILE A 23 9.37 -5.66 -14.76
CA ILE A 23 10.30 -4.66 -15.28
C ILE A 23 11.44 -4.43 -14.27
N ALA A 24 11.13 -4.33 -12.97
CA ALA A 24 12.15 -4.21 -11.95
C ALA A 24 13.10 -5.43 -11.89
N LEU A 25 12.59 -6.66 -12.08
CA LEU A 25 13.43 -7.85 -12.20
C LEU A 25 14.38 -7.77 -13.40
N THR A 26 13.96 -7.20 -14.53
CA THR A 26 14.88 -6.99 -15.67
C THR A 26 15.98 -5.99 -15.35
N GLY A 27 15.66 -4.91 -14.62
CA GLY A 27 16.66 -3.95 -14.11
C GLY A 27 17.67 -4.60 -13.17
N PHE A 28 17.24 -5.56 -12.35
CA PHE A 28 18.13 -6.37 -11.51
C PHE A 28 19.11 -7.22 -12.34
N VAL A 29 18.64 -7.87 -13.42
CA VAL A 29 19.49 -8.70 -14.31
C VAL A 29 20.55 -7.85 -15.02
N ILE A 30 20.20 -6.62 -15.42
CA ILE A 30 21.11 -5.66 -16.07
C ILE A 30 22.09 -5.03 -15.06
N GLY A 31 21.87 -5.23 -13.76
CA GLY A 31 22.74 -4.78 -12.68
C GLY A 31 22.53 -3.33 -12.24
N PHE A 32 21.45 -2.70 -12.67
CA PHE A 32 21.08 -1.35 -12.25
C PHE A 32 20.44 -1.37 -10.86
N GLU A 33 21.00 -0.61 -9.91
CA GLU A 33 20.45 -0.40 -8.56
C GLU A 33 19.84 -1.66 -7.93
N LYS A 34 20.60 -2.77 -7.95
CA LYS A 34 20.13 -4.12 -7.60
C LYS A 34 19.28 -4.18 -6.31
N PRO A 35 19.68 -3.53 -5.19
CA PRO A 35 18.90 -3.57 -3.96
C PRO A 35 17.53 -2.89 -4.10
N VAL A 36 17.46 -1.77 -4.83
CA VAL A 36 16.21 -1.03 -5.08
C VAL A 36 15.31 -1.82 -6.02
N MET A 37 15.86 -2.36 -7.09
CA MET A 37 15.12 -3.16 -8.08
C MET A 37 14.53 -4.44 -7.46
N ILE A 38 15.29 -5.12 -6.59
CA ILE A 38 14.76 -6.24 -5.79
C ILE A 38 13.62 -5.78 -4.88
N GLY A 39 13.79 -4.65 -4.19
CA GLY A 39 12.75 -4.10 -3.31
C GLY A 39 11.44 -3.82 -4.07
N ILE A 40 11.55 -3.20 -5.25
CA ILE A 40 10.39 -2.95 -6.13
C ILE A 40 9.76 -4.28 -6.58
N ALA A 41 10.55 -5.25 -7.04
CA ALA A 41 10.03 -6.54 -7.48
C ALA A 41 9.30 -7.29 -6.35
N ILE A 42 9.91 -7.38 -5.16
CA ILE A 42 9.33 -8.06 -4.00
C ILE A 42 8.12 -7.31 -3.44
N GLY A 43 8.02 -5.99 -3.60
CA GLY A 43 6.82 -5.25 -3.25
C GLY A 43 5.70 -5.47 -4.28
N PHE A 44 5.96 -5.16 -5.54
CA PHE A 44 4.93 -5.04 -6.56
C PHE A 44 4.40 -6.38 -7.06
N ILE A 45 5.25 -7.42 -7.18
CA ILE A 45 4.80 -8.74 -7.68
C ILE A 45 3.83 -9.40 -6.70
N PRO A 46 4.16 -9.60 -5.40
CA PRO A 46 3.24 -10.23 -4.46
C PRO A 46 1.96 -9.41 -4.25
N THR A 47 2.04 -8.07 -4.23
CA THR A 47 0.86 -7.20 -4.15
C THR A 47 -0.05 -7.40 -5.37
N GLY A 48 0.51 -7.34 -6.58
CA GLY A 48 -0.27 -7.53 -7.81
C GLY A 48 -0.88 -8.93 -7.92
N VAL A 49 -0.13 -9.98 -7.57
CA VAL A 49 -0.64 -11.37 -7.54
C VAL A 49 -1.75 -11.51 -6.49
N GLY A 50 -1.54 -10.98 -5.28
CA GLY A 50 -2.53 -11.01 -4.21
C GLY A 50 -3.84 -10.31 -4.62
N MET A 51 -3.74 -9.10 -5.17
CA MET A 51 -4.91 -8.37 -5.70
C MET A 51 -5.63 -9.18 -6.78
N LEU A 52 -4.87 -9.75 -7.73
CA LEU A 52 -5.44 -10.55 -8.82
C LEU A 52 -6.23 -11.75 -8.28
N LEU A 53 -5.68 -12.49 -7.31
CA LEU A 53 -6.35 -13.62 -6.68
C LEU A 53 -7.62 -13.20 -5.94
N ILE A 54 -7.56 -12.10 -5.17
CA ILE A 54 -8.71 -11.55 -4.43
C ILE A 54 -9.84 -11.18 -5.40
N TYR A 55 -9.55 -10.42 -6.45
CA TYR A 55 -10.57 -9.94 -7.38
C TYR A 55 -11.11 -11.03 -8.31
N GLN A 56 -10.28 -12.01 -8.69
CA GLN A 56 -10.77 -13.20 -9.40
C GLN A 56 -11.71 -14.04 -8.53
N LYS A 57 -11.39 -14.22 -7.24
CA LYS A 57 -12.26 -14.91 -6.28
C LYS A 57 -13.57 -14.13 -6.07
N ALA A 58 -13.52 -12.80 -6.00
CA ALA A 58 -14.70 -11.94 -5.89
C ALA A 58 -15.64 -12.03 -7.10
N LYS A 59 -15.10 -12.28 -8.30
CA LYS A 59 -15.91 -12.50 -9.51
C LYS A 59 -16.70 -13.81 -9.43
N LYS A 60 -16.12 -14.85 -8.82
CA LYS A 60 -16.74 -16.18 -8.67
C LYS A 60 -17.70 -16.28 -7.48
N HIS A 61 -17.44 -15.54 -6.39
CA HIS A 61 -18.26 -15.58 -5.17
C HIS A 61 -18.99 -14.25 -4.91
N ALA A 62 -20.31 -14.25 -5.13
CA ALA A 62 -21.13 -13.04 -4.98
C ALA A 62 -21.09 -12.41 -3.57
N GLY A 63 -21.00 -13.23 -2.51
CA GLY A 63 -20.86 -12.74 -1.13
C GLY A 63 -19.54 -12.02 -0.89
N PHE A 64 -18.43 -12.54 -1.42
CA PHE A 64 -17.12 -11.89 -1.30
C PHE A 64 -17.07 -10.58 -2.11
N GLY A 65 -17.66 -10.57 -3.31
CA GLY A 65 -17.83 -9.36 -4.09
C GLY A 65 -18.69 -8.30 -3.39
N ARG A 66 -19.69 -8.70 -2.60
CA ARG A 66 -20.50 -7.79 -1.79
C ARG A 66 -19.68 -7.17 -0.66
N ASN A 67 -18.85 -7.94 0.04
CA ASN A 67 -17.97 -7.40 1.09
C ASN A 67 -16.99 -6.34 0.56
N ILE A 68 -16.40 -6.55 -0.61
CA ILE A 68 -15.54 -5.54 -1.27
C ILE A 68 -16.32 -4.26 -1.62
N GLN A 69 -17.62 -4.37 -1.89
CA GLN A 69 -18.47 -3.19 -2.09
C GLN A 69 -18.82 -2.51 -0.78
N LEU A 70 -19.05 -3.27 0.30
CA LEU A 70 -19.26 -2.73 1.64
C LEU A 70 -18.04 -1.95 2.14
N GLU A 71 -16.82 -2.39 1.80
CA GLU A 71 -15.60 -1.62 2.05
C GLU A 71 -15.59 -0.24 1.36
N LYS A 72 -16.44 -0.03 0.35
CA LYS A 72 -16.59 1.25 -0.36
C LYS A 72 -17.85 2.01 0.02
N GLU A 73 -18.56 1.57 1.05
CA GLU A 73 -19.62 2.38 1.65
C GLU A 73 -19.03 3.69 2.18
N GLU A 74 -19.86 4.73 2.18
CA GLU A 74 -19.46 6.10 2.54
C GLU A 74 -18.79 6.14 3.92
N ARG A 75 -19.28 5.34 4.88
CA ARG A 75 -18.69 5.23 6.22
C ARG A 75 -17.26 4.69 6.17
N ASN A 76 -17.00 3.61 5.43
CA ASN A 76 -15.65 3.04 5.38
C ASN A 76 -14.70 3.92 4.57
N THR A 77 -15.20 4.59 3.52
CA THR A 77 -14.44 5.60 2.77
C THR A 77 -14.08 6.80 3.67
N TYR A 78 -15.02 7.28 4.47
CA TYR A 78 -14.79 8.35 5.44
C TYR A 78 -13.76 7.93 6.51
N ILE A 79 -13.90 6.73 7.08
CA ILE A 79 -12.96 6.18 8.06
C ILE A 79 -11.55 6.12 7.47
N ASN A 80 -11.38 5.55 6.26
CA ASN A 80 -10.08 5.44 5.61
C ASN A 80 -9.50 6.80 5.23
N SER A 81 -10.32 7.74 4.73
CA SER A 81 -9.87 9.10 4.41
C SER A 81 -9.40 9.84 5.65
N LYS A 82 -10.13 9.70 6.77
CA LYS A 82 -9.76 10.32 8.05
C LYS A 82 -8.52 9.68 8.65
N ALA A 83 -8.42 8.34 8.58
CA ALA A 83 -7.23 7.59 8.99
C ALA A 83 -6.00 8.01 8.19
N GLY A 84 -6.12 8.08 6.86
CA GLY A 84 -5.08 8.52 5.94
C GLY A 84 -4.61 9.94 6.23
N HIS A 85 -5.53 10.88 6.42
CA HIS A 85 -5.20 12.27 6.76
C HIS A 85 -4.45 12.37 8.09
N THR A 86 -4.94 11.72 9.15
CA THR A 86 -4.29 11.74 10.46
C THR A 86 -2.92 11.05 10.40
N ALA A 87 -2.83 9.89 9.76
CA ALA A 87 -1.59 9.16 9.60
C ALA A 87 -0.54 9.98 8.82
N PHE A 88 -0.95 10.65 7.75
CA PHE A 88 -0.09 11.55 6.99
C PHE A 88 0.53 12.62 7.90
N TRP A 89 -0.27 13.32 8.70
CA TRP A 89 0.25 14.38 9.57
C TRP A 89 1.15 13.86 10.69
N VAL A 90 0.85 12.68 11.24
CA VAL A 90 1.69 12.04 12.25
C VAL A 90 3.04 11.63 11.64
N SER A 91 3.03 10.98 10.48
CA SER A 91 4.24 10.60 9.75
C SER A 91 5.05 11.83 9.29
N TYR A 92 4.39 12.89 8.84
CA TYR A 92 5.05 14.14 8.46
C TYR A 92 5.80 14.76 9.64
N ARG A 93 5.14 14.86 10.81
CA ARG A 93 5.78 15.36 12.04
C ARG A 93 6.96 14.50 12.47
N TYR A 94 6.82 13.17 12.38
CA TYR A 94 7.91 12.24 12.65
C TYR A 94 9.12 12.49 11.72
N ILE A 95 8.90 12.58 10.41
CA ILE A 95 9.96 12.84 9.43
C ILE A 95 10.62 14.20 9.71
N PHE A 96 9.82 15.24 9.97
CA PHE A 96 10.33 16.58 10.30
C PHE A 96 11.27 16.55 11.51
N ILE A 97 10.86 15.90 12.60
CA ILE A 97 11.69 15.76 13.81
C ILE A 97 12.97 14.98 13.50
N ALA A 98 12.87 13.87 12.77
CA ALA A 98 14.02 13.05 12.40
C ALA A 98 15.03 13.82 11.53
N VAL A 99 14.55 14.68 10.63
CA VAL A 99 15.40 15.55 9.81
C VAL A 99 16.06 16.64 10.64
N VAL A 100 15.33 17.31 11.55
CA VAL A 100 15.93 18.34 12.44
C VAL A 100 16.99 17.73 13.36
N LEU A 101 16.78 16.49 13.82
CA LEU A 101 17.72 15.76 14.67
C LEU A 101 18.76 14.96 13.89
N SER A 102 18.86 15.11 12.56
CA SER A 102 19.78 14.32 11.74
C SER A 102 21.24 14.52 12.14
N ASN A 103 21.58 15.71 12.65
CA ASN A 103 22.94 16.03 13.11
C ASN A 103 23.29 15.38 14.45
N ALA A 104 22.29 14.94 15.23
CA ALA A 104 22.47 14.28 16.52
C ALA A 104 22.49 12.75 16.41
N ILE A 105 21.92 12.19 15.33
CA ILE A 105 21.74 10.74 15.17
C ILE A 105 22.36 10.28 13.85
N SER A 106 23.45 9.50 13.96
CA SER A 106 24.10 8.85 12.82
C SER A 106 23.30 7.60 12.39
N VAL A 107 22.34 7.79 11.49
CA VAL A 107 21.59 6.69 10.86
C VAL A 107 21.73 6.79 9.35
N SER A 108 21.99 5.66 8.69
CA SER A 108 22.06 5.63 7.23
C SER A 108 20.68 5.91 6.61
N VAL A 109 20.67 6.64 5.48
CA VAL A 109 19.45 7.00 4.75
C VAL A 109 18.61 5.76 4.41
N GLN A 110 19.25 4.65 4.06
CA GLN A 110 18.59 3.37 3.78
C GLN A 110 17.82 2.83 5.00
N LYS A 111 18.44 2.82 6.19
CA LYS A 111 17.78 2.35 7.42
C LYS A 111 16.64 3.28 7.81
N PHE A 112 16.84 4.59 7.67
CA PHE A 112 15.80 5.58 7.90
C PHE A 112 14.59 5.39 6.98
N ALA A 113 14.82 5.16 5.68
CA ALA A 113 13.76 4.94 4.70
C ALA A 113 12.96 3.65 4.99
N ILE A 114 13.64 2.54 5.29
CA ILE A 114 12.98 1.27 5.65
C ILE A 114 12.11 1.46 6.90
N PHE A 115 12.66 2.07 7.95
CA PHE A 115 11.92 2.31 9.18
C PHE A 115 10.72 3.25 8.95
N THR A 116 10.90 4.30 8.14
CA THR A 116 9.83 5.24 7.79
C THR A 116 8.69 4.54 7.06
N LEU A 117 8.96 3.68 6.09
CA LEU A 117 7.95 2.91 5.37
C LEU A 117 7.11 2.02 6.30
N VAL A 118 7.78 1.31 7.23
CA VAL A 118 7.12 0.48 8.23
C VAL A 118 6.28 1.35 9.17
N PHE A 119 6.86 2.43 9.69
CA PHE A 119 6.19 3.36 10.60
C PHE A 119 4.93 3.96 9.98
N MET A 120 4.99 4.46 8.75
CA MET A 120 3.83 5.01 8.03
C MET A 120 2.71 3.99 7.91
N SER A 121 3.04 2.74 7.57
CA SER A 121 2.06 1.65 7.43
C SER A 121 1.41 1.32 8.77
N VAL A 122 2.21 1.19 9.85
CA VAL A 122 1.71 0.90 11.20
C VAL A 122 0.79 2.02 11.68
N VAL A 123 1.20 3.28 11.53
CA VAL A 123 0.40 4.45 11.93
C VAL A 123 -0.93 4.48 11.18
N TYR A 124 -0.92 4.23 9.87
CA TYR A 124 -2.14 4.15 9.08
C TYR A 124 -3.11 3.07 9.62
N PHE A 125 -2.66 1.82 9.74
CA PHE A 125 -3.51 0.73 10.21
C PHE A 125 -4.00 0.93 11.64
N LEU A 126 -3.17 1.54 12.50
CA LEU A 126 -3.56 1.90 13.87
C LEU A 126 -4.73 2.90 13.87
N PHE A 127 -4.67 3.95 13.05
CA PHE A 127 -5.77 4.91 12.95
C PHE A 127 -7.00 4.35 12.26
N VAL A 128 -6.85 3.48 11.27
CA VAL A 128 -7.97 2.74 10.68
C VAL A 128 -8.68 1.93 11.77
N ALA A 129 -7.96 1.17 12.59
CA ALA A 129 -8.54 0.37 13.67
C ALA A 129 -9.24 1.24 14.73
N ILE A 130 -8.65 2.37 15.12
CA ILE A 130 -9.26 3.32 16.08
C ILE A 130 -10.56 3.89 15.52
N TYR A 131 -10.55 4.38 14.28
CA TYR A 131 -11.73 5.01 13.69
C TYR A 131 -12.82 3.99 13.35
N HIS A 132 -12.47 2.76 13.02
CA HIS A 132 -13.44 1.69 12.82
C HIS A 132 -14.14 1.28 14.12
N ARG A 133 -13.47 1.39 15.28
CA ARG A 133 -14.13 1.21 16.60
C ARG A 133 -15.00 2.39 17.00
N LYS A 134 -14.66 3.60 16.54
CA LYS A 134 -15.32 4.84 16.96
C LYS A 134 -16.58 5.17 16.15
N TYR A 135 -16.55 4.89 14.85
CA TYR A 135 -17.63 5.21 13.90
C TYR A 135 -18.28 3.94 13.41
#